data_AF-A0A842RPH5-F1
#
_entry.id   AF-A0A842RPH5-F1
#
_cell.length_a   1.000
_cell.length_b   1.000
_cell.length_c   1.000
_cell.angle_alpha   90.00
_cell.angle_beta   90.00
_cell.angle_gamma   90.00
#
_symmetry.space_group_name_H-M   'P 1'
#
loop_
_entity.id
_entity.type
_entity.pdbx_description
1 polymer ?
#
loop_
_entity_poly.entity_id
_entity_poly.type
_entity_poly.pdbx_seq_one_letter_code
_entity_poly.pdbx_strand_id
1 'polypeptide(L)' 'MVTLILKASQRATKELEQGKFNNAIIESENGKILFTEIKGNILCIISTVDAKLGIINLKLGAASKELIADL' A
#
# COMPACT_ATOMS: atom_id res chain seq x y z
N MET A 1 8.89 -4.19 -11.40
CA MET A 1 7.46 -4.55 -11.50
C MET A 1 6.60 -3.77 -10.49
N VAL A 2 6.88 -3.87 -9.18
CA VAL A 2 6.16 -3.15 -8.09
C VAL A 2 6.05 -1.63 -8.34
N THR A 3 7.14 -0.98 -8.74
CA THR A 3 7.14 0.47 -9.02
C THR A 3 6.19 0.87 -10.15
N LEU A 4 6.02 0.03 -11.17
CA LEU A 4 5.13 0.32 -12.29
C LEU A 4 3.66 0.28 -11.86
N ILE A 5 3.29 -0.73 -11.07
CA ILE A 5 1.94 -0.85 -10.50
C ILE A 5 1.65 0.36 -9.63
N LEU A 6 2.59 0.74 -8.74
CA LEU A 6 2.43 1.93 -7.90
C LEU A 6 2.22 3.20 -8.74
N LYS A 7 3.05 3.43 -9.77
CA LYS A 7 2.92 4.61 -10.63
C LYS A 7 1.63 4.62 -11.42
N ALA A 8 1.19 3.46 -11.92
CA ALA A 8 -0.11 3.33 -12.57
C ALA A 8 -1.26 3.65 -11.61
N SER A 9 -1.22 3.13 -10.38
CA SER A 9 -2.23 3.43 -9.36
C SER A 9 -2.24 4.92 -8.97
N GLN A 10 -1.07 5.53 -8.76
CA GLN A 10 -0.95 6.97 -8.50
C GLN A 10 -1.53 7.81 -9.64
N ARG A 11 -1.23 7.42 -10.89
CA ARG A 11 -1.76 8.07 -12.08
C ARG A 11 -3.27 7.93 -12.15
N ALA A 12 -3.82 6.73 -11.94
CA ALA A 12 -5.25 6.48 -11.94
C ALA A 12 -5.96 7.31 -10.85
N THR A 13 -5.43 7.39 -9.63
CA THR A 13 -6.00 8.23 -8.57
C THR A 13 -6.06 9.71 -8.98
N LYS A 14 -5.00 10.22 -9.64
CA LYS A 14 -4.96 11.59 -10.14
C LYS A 14 -5.94 11.82 -11.29
N GLU A 15 -5.93 10.96 -12.30
CA GLU A 15 -6.75 11.11 -13.52
C GLU A 15 -8.24 10.92 -13.24
N LEU A 16 -8.59 10.14 -12.21
CA LEU A 16 -9.97 9.93 -11.76
C LEU A 16 -10.39 10.90 -10.65
N GLU A 17 -9.56 11.91 -10.33
CA GLU A 17 -9.86 12.95 -9.33
C GLU A 17 -10.19 12.42 -7.92
N GLN A 18 -9.57 11.31 -7.51
CA GLN A 18 -9.83 10.66 -6.22
C GLN A 18 -8.97 11.21 -5.06
N GLY A 19 -8.36 12.38 -5.26
CA GLY A 19 -7.48 13.01 -4.28
C GLY A 19 -6.08 12.38 -4.20
N LYS A 20 -5.61 12.08 -2.99
CA LYS A 20 -4.25 11.55 -2.76
C LYS A 20 -4.25 10.02 -2.77
N PHE A 21 -3.30 9.44 -3.48
CA PHE A 21 -3.06 7.99 -3.43
C PHE A 21 -2.56 7.59 -2.04
N ASN A 22 -3.27 6.64 -1.39
CA ASN A 22 -2.91 6.12 -0.07
C ASN A 22 -2.26 4.74 -0.16
N ASN A 23 -2.94 3.79 -0.81
CA ASN A 23 -2.46 2.44 -1.04
C ASN A 23 -3.20 1.80 -2.23
N ALA A 24 -2.71 0.65 -2.67
CA ALA A 24 -3.38 -0.23 -3.63
C ALA A 24 -3.36 -1.68 -3.11
N ILE A 25 -4.42 -2.42 -3.42
CA ILE A 25 -4.57 -3.84 -3.07
C ILE A 25 -4.86 -4.61 -4.36
N ILE A 26 -4.10 -5.68 -4.59
CA ILE A 26 -4.41 -6.68 -5.61
C ILE A 26 -4.79 -7.96 -4.89
N GLU A 27 -6.02 -8.43 -5.10
CA GLU A 27 -6.48 -9.73 -4.65
C GLU A 27 -6.30 -10.76 -5.77
N SER A 28 -5.81 -11.94 -5.41
CA SER A 28 -5.53 -13.03 -6.32
C SER A 28 -5.91 -14.36 -5.69
N GLU A 29 -5.99 -15.40 -6.50
CA GLU A 29 -6.28 -16.76 -6.04
C GLU A 29 -5.29 -17.26 -4.97
N ASN A 30 -4.03 -16.80 -5.04
CA ASN A 30 -2.95 -17.25 -4.16
C ASN A 30 -2.70 -16.32 -2.97
N GLY A 31 -3.43 -15.22 -2.85
CA GLY A 31 -3.26 -14.27 -1.76
C GLY A 31 -3.49 -12.83 -2.17
N LYS A 32 -2.90 -11.92 -1.40
CA LYS A 32 -3.07 -10.48 -1.58
C LYS A 32 -1.72 -9.79 -1.68
N ILE A 33 -1.67 -8.74 -2.48
CA ILE A 33 -0.51 -7.86 -2.60
C ILE A 33 -0.95 -6.44 -2.25
N LEU A 34 -0.32 -5.84 -1.24
CA LEU A 34 -0.53 -4.45 -0.82
C LEU A 34 0.66 -3.59 -1.23
N PHE A 35 0.38 -2.41 -1.75
CA PHE A 35 1.36 -1.40 -2.11
C PHE A 35 1.05 -0.08 -1.41
N THR A 36 2.06 0.52 -0.77
CA THR A 36 1.95 1.88 -0.22
C THR A 36 3.29 2.60 -0.31
N GLU A 37 3.26 3.93 -0.29
CA GLU A 37 4.47 4.77 -0.29
C GLU A 37 4.64 5.41 1.08
N ILE A 38 5.82 5.24 1.69
CA ILE A 38 6.18 5.81 3.00
C ILE A 38 7.51 6.54 2.83
N LYS A 39 7.50 7.88 3.02
CA LYS A 39 8.68 8.75 2.88
C LYS A 39 9.47 8.50 1.58
N GLY A 40 8.78 8.37 0.44
CA GLY A 40 9.40 8.12 -0.88
C GLY A 40 9.85 6.68 -1.13
N ASN A 41 9.76 5.80 -0.12
CA ASN A 41 10.05 4.37 -0.25
C ASN A 41 8.77 3.59 -0.53
N ILE A 42 8.89 2.51 -1.29
CA ILE A 42 7.77 1.64 -1.63
C ILE A 42 7.74 0.46 -0.68
N LEU A 43 6.64 0.29 0.04
CA LEU A 43 6.38 -0.88 0.85
C LEU A 43 5.43 -1.82 0.10
N CYS A 44 5.89 -3.05 -0.15
CA CYS A 44 5.14 -4.12 -0.76
C CYS A 44 4.92 -5.23 0.26
N ILE A 45 3.66 -5.59 0.51
CA ILE A 45 3.30 -6.67 1.43
C ILE A 45 2.61 -7.77 0.63
N ILE A 46 3.14 -8.99 0.75
CA ILE A 46 2.55 -10.19 0.16
C ILE A 46 1.99 -11.01 1.31
N SER A 47 0.72 -11.40 1.20
CA SER A 47 0.04 -12.16 2.24
C SER A 47 -0.77 -13.32 1.66
N THR A 48 -1.13 -14.26 2.53
CA THR A 48 -2.03 -15.36 2.17
C THR A 48 -3.46 -14.89 1.92
N VAL A 49 -4.29 -15.78 1.38
CA VAL A 49 -5.71 -15.53 1.09
C VAL A 49 -6.49 -15.18 2.37
N ASP A 50 -6.15 -15.77 3.51
CA ASP A 50 -6.87 -15.56 4.78
C ASP A 50 -6.46 -14.30 5.56
N ALA A 51 -5.44 -13.60 5.07
CA ALA A 51 -4.88 -12.43 5.74
C ALA A 51 -5.95 -11.35 5.96
N LYS A 52 -6.04 -10.89 7.22
CA LYS A 52 -7.00 -9.87 7.64
C LYS A 52 -6.44 -8.48 7.35
N LEU A 53 -6.89 -7.88 6.25
CA LEU A 53 -6.44 -6.56 5.79
C LEU A 53 -6.58 -5.46 6.87
N GLY A 54 -7.63 -5.52 7.69
CA GLY A 54 -7.81 -4.58 8.80
C GLY A 54 -6.64 -4.60 9.81
N ILE A 55 -6.14 -5.80 10.17
CA ILE A 55 -5.00 -5.95 11.08
C ILE A 55 -3.72 -5.44 10.42
N ILE A 56 -3.51 -5.77 9.15
CA ILE A 56 -2.35 -5.30 8.38
C ILE A 56 -2.35 -3.76 8.34
N ASN A 57 -3.48 -3.14 8.01
CA ASN A 57 -3.61 -1.68 7.95
C ASN A 57 -3.38 -1.01 9.32
N LEU A 58 -3.87 -1.59 10.41
CA LEU A 58 -3.60 -1.08 11.76
C LEU A 58 -2.11 -1.11 12.11
N LYS A 59 -1.44 -2.23 11.82
CA LYS A 59 0.00 -2.39 12.08
C LYS A 59 0.84 -1.48 11.17
N LEU A 60 0.48 -1.37 9.90
CA LEU A 60 1.09 -0.44 8.95
C LEU A 60 0.97 1.01 9.41
N GLY A 61 -0.22 1.41 9.88
CA GLY A 61 -0.45 2.75 10.39
C GLY A 61 0.42 3.07 11.61
N ALA A 62 0.60 2.11 12.52
CA ALA A 62 1.50 2.27 13.67
C ALA A 62 2.97 2.37 13.24
N ALA A 63 3.45 1.43 12.41
CA ALA A 63 4.83 1.42 11.93
C ALA A 63 5.18 2.67 11.11
N SER A 64 4.25 3.15 10.28
CA SER A 64 4.44 4.37 9.50
C SER A 64 4.57 5.61 10.39
N LYS A 65 3.77 5.70 11.47
CA LYS A 65 3.88 6.81 12.45
C LYS A 65 5.20 6.80 13.19
N GLU A 66 5.66 5.63 13.62
CA GLU A 66 6.96 5.46 14.30
C GLU A 66 8.12 5.86 13.38
N LEU A 67 8.14 5.36 12.15
CA LEU A 67 9.12 5.75 11.14
C LEU A 67 9.07 7.25 10.80
N ILE A 68 7.92 7.89 10.95
CA ILE A 68 7.77 9.33 10.78
C ILE A 68 8.41 10.09 11.95
N ALA A 69 8.23 9.62 13.19
CA ALA A 69 8.68 10.26 14.42
C ALA A 69 10.18 10.12 14.71
N ASP A 70 10.84 9.06 14.22
CA ASP A 70 12.27 8.79 14.48
C ASP A 70 13.26 9.60 13.60
N LEU A 71 12.80 10.68 12.96
CA LEU A 71 13.59 11.57 12.08
C LEU A 71 13.19 13.03 12.30
#